data_AF-A0A954I5U3-F1
#
_entry.id   AF-A0A954I5U3-F1
#
_cell.length_a   1.000
_cell.length_b   1.000
_cell.length_c   1.000
_cell.angle_alpha   90.00
_cell.angle_beta   90.00
_cell.angle_gamma   90.00
#
_symmetry.space_group_name_H-M   'P 1'
#
loop_
_entity.id
_entity.type
_entity.pdbx_description
1 polymer ?
#
loop_
_entity_poly.entity_id
_entity_poly.type
_entity_poly.pdbx_seq_one_letter_code
_entity_poly.pdbx_strand_id
1 'polypeptide(L)' 'MKTTTWSAAVVGLISVSAVFCPLKAQDPVYSGIDPDGFDHQVRPQDDLYQYVNGRWLLETEIPSDKSNYGS' A
#
# COMPACT_ATOMS: atom_id res chain seq x y z
N MET A 1 -33.82 14.29 -68.35
CA MET A 1 -33.48 12.86 -68.24
C MET A 1 -33.22 12.56 -66.77
N LYS A 2 -33.98 11.64 -66.17
CA LYS A 2 -33.85 11.23 -64.77
C LYS A 2 -32.97 9.98 -64.71
N THR A 3 -31.90 9.96 -63.93
CA THR A 3 -31.26 8.73 -63.46
C THR A 3 -30.87 8.87 -61.99
N THR A 4 -31.74 8.28 -61.17
CA THR A 4 -31.58 7.84 -59.79
C THR A 4 -30.42 6.84 -59.64
N THR A 5 -29.68 6.88 -58.52
CA THR A 5 -29.40 5.71 -57.64
C THR A 5 -28.57 6.12 -56.42
N TRP A 6 -29.08 5.77 -55.24
CA TRP A 6 -28.43 5.88 -53.94
C TRP A 6 -27.48 4.69 -53.73
N SER A 7 -26.38 4.88 -53.01
CA SER A 7 -25.63 3.76 -52.39
C SER A 7 -25.14 4.20 -51.02
N ALA A 8 -25.84 3.67 -50.02
CA ALA A 8 -25.43 3.65 -48.64
C ALA A 8 -24.22 2.72 -48.48
N ALA A 9 -23.23 3.14 -47.70
CA ALA A 9 -22.37 2.24 -46.94
C ALA A 9 -21.85 2.97 -45.70
N VAL A 10 -22.73 3.03 -44.72
CA VAL A 10 -22.47 3.00 -43.26
C VAL A 10 -20.98 2.86 -42.91
N VAL A 11 -20.32 3.98 -42.63
CA VAL A 11 -19.07 3.97 -41.87
C VAL A 11 -19.48 3.83 -40.40
N GLY A 12 -19.38 2.61 -39.90
CA GLY A 12 -19.71 2.26 -38.52
C GLY A 12 -18.81 3.01 -37.54
N LEU A 13 -19.37 4.02 -36.89
CA LEU A 13 -18.84 4.60 -35.66
C LEU A 13 -19.16 3.63 -34.51
N ILE A 14 -18.33 2.60 -34.35
CA ILE A 14 -18.26 1.89 -33.08
C ILE A 14 -17.49 2.83 -32.14
N SER A 15 -18.21 3.66 -31.40
CA SER A 15 -17.67 4.38 -30.24
C SER A 15 -17.30 3.35 -29.18
N VAL A 16 -16.07 2.82 -29.25
CA VAL A 16 -15.41 2.22 -28.09
C VAL A 16 -14.91 3.37 -27.22
N SER A 17 -15.84 4.07 -26.56
CA SER A 17 -15.48 4.78 -25.33
C SER A 17 -15.35 3.70 -24.27
N ALA A 18 -14.21 2.99 -24.32
CA ALA A 18 -13.76 2.19 -23.21
C ALA A 18 -13.83 3.07 -21.97
N VAL A 19 -14.48 2.53 -20.96
CA VAL A 19 -14.59 3.06 -19.60
C VAL A 19 -13.18 3.43 -19.13
N PHE A 20 -12.79 4.70 -19.32
CA PHE A 20 -11.62 5.28 -18.68
C PHE A 20 -12.00 5.50 -17.22
N CYS A 21 -11.94 4.43 -16.43
CA CYS A 21 -11.81 4.57 -14.99
C CYS A 21 -10.41 5.16 -14.75
N PRO A 22 -10.28 6.38 -14.18
CA PRO A 22 -8.97 6.89 -13.84
C PRO A 22 -8.33 5.94 -12.82
N LEU A 23 -7.13 5.44 -13.16
CA LEU A 23 -6.31 4.69 -12.22
C LEU A 23 -5.95 5.69 -11.10
N LYS A 24 -6.61 5.57 -9.94
CA LYS A 24 -6.22 6.37 -8.78
C LYS A 24 -4.81 5.91 -8.40
N ALA A 25 -3.87 6.85 -8.27
CA ALA A 25 -2.57 6.53 -7.70
C ALA A 25 -2.81 5.87 -6.34
N GLN A 26 -2.26 4.68 -6.15
CA GLN A 26 -2.31 3.98 -4.88
C GLN A 26 -1.36 4.71 -3.93
N ASP A 27 -1.84 5.08 -2.74
CA ASP A 27 -0.96 5.57 -1.70
C ASP A 27 0.09 4.49 -1.39
N PRO A 28 1.35 4.87 -1.12
CA PRO A 28 2.38 3.92 -0.75
C PRO A 28 1.92 3.09 0.44
N VAL A 29 1.99 1.76 0.29
CA VAL A 29 1.65 0.82 1.35
C VAL A 29 2.86 0.67 2.25
N TYR A 30 2.72 1.12 3.50
CA TYR A 30 3.71 0.92 4.55
C TYR A 30 3.36 -0.34 5.35
N SER A 31 4.37 -1.09 5.78
CA SER A 31 4.16 -2.29 6.61
C SER A 31 3.61 -1.99 8.00
N GLY A 32 3.74 -0.73 8.46
CA GLY A 32 3.43 -0.33 9.83
C GLY A 32 4.48 -0.77 10.87
N ILE A 33 5.60 -1.35 10.42
CA ILE A 33 6.70 -1.77 11.27
C ILE A 33 7.75 -0.66 11.26
N ASP A 34 8.20 -0.25 12.45
CA ASP A 34 9.31 0.67 12.64
C ASP A 34 10.61 -0.12 12.84
N PRO A 35 11.49 -0.21 11.84
CA PRO A 35 12.76 -0.93 11.95
C PRO A 35 13.82 -0.18 12.75
N ASP A 36 13.66 1.12 13.01
CA ASP A 36 14.68 1.93 13.71
C ASP A 36 14.82 1.52 15.19
N GLY A 37 13.75 0.93 15.75
CA GLY A 37 13.71 0.35 17.09
C GLY A 37 14.37 -1.02 17.24
N PHE A 38 14.86 -1.64 16.15
CA PHE A 38 15.40 -2.99 16.21
C PHE A 38 16.78 -3.04 16.90
N ASP A 39 17.02 -4.10 17.66
CA ASP A 39 18.32 -4.43 18.22
C ASP A 39 19.07 -5.41 17.33
N HIS A 40 19.96 -4.89 16.48
CA HIS A 40 20.75 -5.68 15.55
C HIS A 40 21.86 -6.54 16.20
N GLN A 41 22.04 -6.47 17.52
CA GLN A 41 22.96 -7.37 18.23
C GLN A 41 22.35 -8.76 18.44
N VAL A 42 21.03 -8.88 18.38
CA VAL A 42 20.31 -10.15 18.55
C VAL A 42 19.92 -10.69 17.19
N ARG A 43 20.06 -12.00 16.98
CA ARG A 43 19.56 -12.62 15.75
C ARG A 43 18.05 -12.85 15.90
N PRO A 44 17.23 -12.51 14.91
CA PRO A 44 15.78 -12.71 15.00
C PRO A 44 15.37 -14.19 15.08
N GLN A 45 16.25 -15.13 14.71
CA GLN A 45 15.99 -16.56 14.88
C GLN A 45 16.21 -17.05 16.31
N ASP A 46 17.07 -16.36 17.06
CA ASP A 46 17.42 -16.74 18.43
C ASP A 46 16.41 -16.13 19.41
N ASP A 47 16.06 -14.85 19.23
CA ASP A 47 14.98 -14.18 19.96
C ASP A 47 14.37 -13.04 19.11
N LEU A 48 13.19 -13.28 18.57
CA LEU A 48 12.47 -12.29 17.76
C LEU A 48 11.97 -11.11 18.60
N TYR A 49 11.56 -11.36 19.84
CA TYR A 49 10.99 -10.31 20.69
C TYR A 49 12.07 -9.31 21.08
N GLN A 50 13.22 -9.81 21.51
CA GLN A 50 14.37 -8.96 21.83
C GLN A 50 14.93 -8.28 20.57
N TYR A 51 14.95 -8.94 19.40
CA TYR A 51 15.37 -8.30 18.16
C TYR A 51 14.50 -7.10 17.78
N VAL A 52 13.17 -7.22 17.90
CA VAL A 52 12.24 -6.16 17.49
C VAL A 52 12.11 -5.05 18.54
N ASN A 53 12.10 -5.40 19.83
CA ASN A 53 11.79 -4.46 20.91
C ASN A 53 13.00 -4.12 21.80
N GLY A 54 14.18 -4.67 21.51
CA GLY A 54 15.34 -4.60 22.41
C GLY A 54 15.77 -3.19 22.77
N ARG A 55 15.75 -2.26 21.81
CA ARG A 55 16.06 -0.85 22.09
C ARG A 55 15.03 -0.20 23.01
N TRP A 56 13.75 -0.46 22.78
CA TRP A 56 12.67 0.06 23.62
C TRP A 56 12.81 -0.44 25.06
N LEU A 57 13.13 -1.73 25.25
CA LEU A 57 13.36 -2.34 26.57
C LEU A 57 14.54 -1.71 27.32
N LEU A 58 15.59 -1.29 26.60
CA LEU A 58 16.77 -0.68 27.20
C LEU A 58 16.59 0.81 27.52
N GLU A 59 15.85 1.53 26.68
CA GLU A 59 15.76 3.00 26.73
C GLU A 59 14.50 3.51 27.44
N THR A 60 13.43 2.72 27.51
CA THR A 60 12.13 3.19 28.02
C THR A 60 11.93 2.84 29.49
N GLU A 61 11.81 3.86 30.33
CA GLU A 61 11.44 3.71 31.73
C GLU A 61 9.92 3.49 31.90
N ILE A 62 9.52 2.68 32.88
CA ILE A 62 8.12 2.51 33.26
C ILE A 62 7.64 3.76 34.00
N PRO A 63 6.59 4.46 33.53
CA PRO A 63 6.04 5.61 34.22
C PRO A 63 5.62 5.28 35.66
N SER A 64 5.86 6.20 36.60
CA SER A 64 5.63 5.96 38.04
C SER A 64 4.17 5.67 38.42
N ASP A 65 3.22 6.04 37.56
CA ASP A 65 1.79 5.80 37.72
C ASP A 65 1.34 4.43 37.18
N LYS A 66 2.27 3.62 36.66
CA LYS A 66 1.97 2.34 36.02
C LYS A 66 2.74 1.19 36.67
N SER A 67 2.04 0.08 36.90
CA SER A 67 2.66 -1.17 37.34
C SER A 67 3.35 -1.93 36.19
N ASN A 68 2.99 -1.63 34.94
CA ASN A 68 3.56 -2.20 33.73
C ASN A 68 3.43 -1.18 32.58
N TYR A 69 4.39 -1.19 31.66
CA TYR A 69 4.35 -0.40 30.44
C TYR A 69 4.96 -1.23 29.31
N GLY A 70 4.36 -1.22 28.12
CA GLY A 70 4.81 -2.02 26.98
C GLY A 70 3.86 -3.16 26.60
N SER A 71 4.44 -4.22 26.02
CA SER A 71 3.78 -5.42 25.48
C SER A 71 3.66 -6.53 26.51
#